data_AF-A0A9E2I163-F1
#
_entry.id   AF-A0A9E2I163-F1
#
_cell.length_a   1.000
_cell.length_b   1.000
_cell.length_c   1.000
_cell.angle_alpha   90.00
_cell.angle_beta   90.00
_cell.angle_gamma   90.00
#
_symmetry.space_group_name_H-M   'P 1'
#
loop_
_entity.id
_entity.type
_entity.pdbx_description
1 polymer ?
#
loop_
_entity_poly.entity_id
_entity_poly.type
_entity_poly.pdbx_seq_one_letter_code
_entity_poly.pdbx_strand_id
1 'polypeptide(L)'
;MRRLSAFAVLFLLFESLQAEVSFITEAEYSSQLYHSPRGIGCDKCHGEKGEGRLIASYKDKGEEKTFHPPAINQLAYTDFAKAMRDRQQGMPRYFLTTQEIETLYFYLHKDEKKDAN
;
A
#
# COMPACT_ATOMS: atom_id res chain seq x y z
N MET A 1 29.22 -45.04 26.91
CA MET A 1 28.74 -44.20 25.79
C MET A 1 27.22 -44.28 25.74
N ARG A 2 26.52 -43.26 26.26
CA ARG A 2 25.05 -43.18 26.26
C ARG A 2 24.58 -43.01 24.81
N ARG A 3 23.85 -43.98 24.27
CA ARG A 3 23.14 -43.81 22.99
C ARG A 3 22.00 -42.82 23.26
N LEU A 4 22.17 -41.56 22.85
CA LEU A 4 21.04 -40.62 22.81
C LEU A 4 19.96 -41.27 21.93
N SER A 5 18.77 -41.49 22.49
CA SER A 5 17.64 -42.05 21.75
C SER A 5 17.37 -41.15 20.54
N ALA A 6 17.26 -41.71 19.34
CA ALA A 6 16.89 -40.98 18.13
C ALA A 6 15.60 -40.17 18.33
N PHE A 7 14.73 -40.62 19.25
CA PHE A 7 13.52 -39.92 19.66
C PHE A 7 13.79 -38.60 20.39
N ALA A 8 14.83 -38.55 21.23
CA ALA A 8 15.23 -37.32 21.93
C ALA A 8 15.84 -36.31 20.94
N VAL A 9 16.56 -36.79 19.94
CA VAL A 9 17.09 -35.95 18.85
C VAL A 9 15.95 -35.41 17.98
N LEU A 10 14.97 -36.24 17.64
CA LEU A 10 13.80 -35.85 16.85
C LEU A 10 12.90 -34.85 17.60
N PHE A 11 12.75 -35.01 18.92
CA PHE A 11 11.99 -34.11 19.78
C PHE A 11 12.65 -32.72 19.89
N LEU A 12 13.97 -32.67 20.06
CA LEU A 12 14.73 -31.40 20.08
C LEU A 12 14.70 -30.68 18.72
N LEU A 13 14.68 -31.42 17.61
CA LEU A 13 14.52 -30.84 16.27
C LEU A 13 13.11 -30.26 16.06
N PHE A 14 12.08 -30.87 16.65
CA PHE A 14 10.70 -30.38 16.55
C PHE A 14 10.49 -29.07 17.34
N GLU A 15 11.12 -28.92 18.50
CA GLU A 15 11.09 -27.66 19.27
C GLU A 15 11.80 -26.51 18.52
N SER A 16 12.85 -26.80 17.74
CA SER A 16 13.50 -25.79 16.89
C SER A 16 12.70 -25.37 15.66
N LEU A 17 11.56 -26.03 15.39
CA LEU A 17 10.70 -25.79 14.23
C LEU A 17 9.46 -24.95 14.56
N GLN A 18 9.49 -24.18 15.66
CA GLN A 18 8.45 -23.20 15.94
C GLN A 18 8.68 -21.96 15.08
N ALA A 19 7.84 -21.78 14.06
CA ALA A 19 7.81 -20.56 13.27
C ALA A 19 7.09 -19.47 14.08
N GLU A 20 7.77 -18.34 14.33
CA GLU A 20 7.10 -17.16 14.84
C GLU A 20 6.21 -16.57 13.73
N VAL A 21 4.90 -16.58 13.96
CA VAL A 21 3.94 -15.91 13.07
C VAL A 21 3.82 -14.47 13.57
N SER A 22 4.55 -13.54 12.95
CA SER A 22 4.32 -12.11 13.16
C SER A 22 3.17 -11.62 12.28
N PHE A 23 2.31 -10.76 12.83
CA PHE A 23 1.32 -10.05 12.03
C PHE A 23 2.02 -8.96 11.22
N ILE A 24 1.48 -8.65 10.04
CA ILE A 24 1.96 -7.53 9.23
C ILE A 24 1.81 -6.22 10.01
N THR A 25 2.82 -5.37 9.93
CA THR A 25 2.81 -4.04 10.53
C THR A 25 1.87 -3.10 9.76
N GLU A 26 1.44 -2.00 10.39
CA GLU A 26 0.66 -0.96 9.71
C GLU A 26 1.39 -0.39 8.47
N ALA A 27 2.72 -0.25 8.56
CA ALA A 27 3.55 0.19 7.44
C ALA A 27 3.55 -0.81 6.28
N GLU A 28 3.61 -2.12 6.56
CA GLU A 28 3.53 -3.17 5.55
C GLU A 28 2.14 -3.26 4.94
N TYR A 29 1.11 -3.25 5.78
CA TYR A 29 -0.29 -3.30 5.33
C TYR A 29 -0.63 -2.10 4.45
N SER A 30 -0.28 -0.89 4.89
CA SER A 30 -0.54 0.32 4.12
C SER A 30 0.22 0.36 2.80
N SER A 31 1.44 -0.17 2.76
CA SER A 31 2.21 -0.33 1.53
C SER A 31 1.55 -1.31 0.56
N GLN A 32 1.14 -2.49 1.03
CA GLN A 32 0.46 -3.48 0.20
C GLN A 32 -0.86 -2.92 -0.34
N LEU A 33 -1.62 -2.22 0.50
CA LEU A 33 -2.89 -1.61 0.10
C LEU A 33 -2.69 -0.48 -0.92
N TYR A 34 -1.63 0.33 -0.80
CA TYR A 34 -1.32 1.38 -1.79
C TYR A 34 -0.95 0.79 -3.16
N HIS A 35 -0.19 -0.30 -3.17
CA HIS A 35 0.27 -0.95 -4.40
C HIS A 35 -0.76 -1.87 -5.06
N SER A 36 -1.76 -2.34 -4.30
CA SER A 36 -2.81 -3.19 -4.84
C SER A 36 -4.08 -3.10 -3.98
N PRO A 37 -4.78 -1.95 -3.98
CA PRO A 37 -6.01 -1.83 -3.22
C PRO A 37 -7.02 -2.85 -3.76
N ARG A 38 -7.20 -2.91 -5.08
CA ARG A 38 -8.03 -3.91 -5.78
C ARG A 38 -7.47 -4.19 -7.19
N GLY A 39 -6.22 -4.62 -7.26
CA GLY A 39 -5.56 -5.02 -8.52
C GLY A 39 -4.99 -3.89 -9.37
N ILE A 40 -5.34 -2.62 -9.11
CA ILE A 40 -4.70 -1.45 -9.71
C ILE A 40 -4.16 -0.56 -8.60
N GLY A 41 -2.84 -0.56 -8.44
CA GLY A 41 -2.11 0.24 -7.46
C GLY A 41 -2.27 1.74 -7.66
N CYS A 42 -2.36 2.47 -6.56
CA CYS A 42 -2.34 3.92 -6.53
C CYS A 42 -1.02 4.46 -7.10
N ASP A 43 0.10 3.77 -6.83
CA ASP A 43 1.45 4.08 -7.32
C ASP A 43 1.54 4.18 -8.85
N LYS A 44 0.72 3.39 -9.56
CA LYS A 44 0.71 3.38 -11.02
C LYS A 44 0.18 4.69 -11.62
N CYS A 45 -0.66 5.41 -10.88
CA CYS A 45 -1.26 6.67 -11.32
C CYS A 45 -0.68 7.88 -10.60
N HIS A 46 -0.45 7.79 -9.29
CA HIS A 46 -0.06 8.90 -8.44
C HIS A 46 1.41 8.86 -8.02
N GLY A 47 2.19 7.88 -8.47
CA GLY A 47 3.61 7.77 -8.12
C GLY A 47 3.84 7.10 -6.76
N GLU A 48 5.09 6.77 -6.48
CA GLU A 48 5.46 5.92 -5.34
C GLU A 48 5.10 6.56 -3.99
N LYS A 49 5.21 7.89 -3.94
CA LYS A 49 4.97 8.71 -2.75
C LYS A 49 3.76 9.62 -2.94
N GLY A 50 2.91 9.35 -3.94
CA GLY A 50 1.75 10.18 -4.24
C GLY A 50 2.11 11.54 -4.87
N GLU A 51 3.26 11.66 -5.51
CA GLU A 51 3.76 12.89 -6.14
C GLU A 51 3.04 13.31 -7.44
N GLY A 52 2.14 12.47 -7.96
CA GLY A 52 1.52 12.63 -9.27
C GLY A 52 2.43 12.13 -10.40
N ARG A 53 1.84 11.70 -11.51
CA ARG A 53 2.62 11.15 -12.63
C ARG A 53 1.90 11.34 -13.96
N LEU A 54 2.64 11.69 -15.01
CA LEU A 54 2.14 11.57 -16.38
C LEU A 54 2.06 10.08 -16.76
N ILE A 55 0.85 9.57 -17.01
CA ILE A 55 0.66 8.14 -17.35
C ILE A 55 0.30 7.89 -18.80
N ALA A 56 -0.16 8.91 -19.53
CA ALA A 56 -0.40 8.80 -20.96
C ALA A 56 -0.30 10.15 -21.67
N SER A 57 0.23 10.11 -22.90
CA SER A 57 0.10 11.16 -23.90
C SER A 57 -0.60 10.55 -25.11
N TYR A 58 -1.62 11.22 -25.64
CA TYR A 58 -2.44 10.69 -26.71
C TYR A 58 -3.04 11.82 -27.54
N LYS A 59 -3.46 11.49 -28.77
CA LYS A 59 -4.11 12.43 -29.67
C LYS A 59 -5.60 12.11 -29.75
N ASP A 60 -6.43 13.12 -29.51
CA ASP A 60 -7.89 13.01 -29.61
C ASP A 60 -8.40 14.10 -30.56
N LYS A 61 -9.06 13.70 -31.65
CA LYS A 61 -9.58 14.59 -32.70
C LYS A 61 -8.56 15.59 -33.27
N GLY A 62 -7.29 15.21 -33.32
CA GLY A 62 -6.23 16.08 -33.85
C GLY A 62 -5.49 16.90 -32.79
N GLU A 63 -5.98 16.93 -31.55
CA GLU A 63 -5.37 17.65 -30.44
C GLU A 63 -4.52 16.72 -29.58
N GLU A 64 -3.32 17.17 -29.21
CA GLU A 64 -2.47 16.47 -28.25
C GLU A 64 -3.03 16.65 -26.83
N LYS A 65 -3.20 15.54 -26.11
CA LYS A 65 -3.72 15.49 -24.74
C LYS A 65 -2.81 14.66 -23.87
N THR A 66 -2.84 14.96 -22.58
CA THR A 66 -2.13 14.21 -21.55
C THR A 66 -3.10 13.76 -20.48
N PHE A 67 -2.82 12.61 -19.87
CA PHE A 67 -3.48 12.16 -18.65
C PHE A 67 -2.44 12.10 -17.53
N HIS A 68 -2.58 13.07 -16.62
CA HIS A 68 -1.64 13.29 -15.52
C HIS A 68 -2.43 13.39 -14.21
N PRO A 69 -2.66 12.27 -13.51
CA PRO A 69 -3.23 12.29 -12.17
C PRO A 69 -2.41 13.17 -11.21
N PRO A 70 -3.06 13.97 -10.34
CA PRO A 70 -2.40 14.97 -9.52
C PRO A 70 -1.59 14.34 -8.37
N ALA A 71 -0.74 15.15 -7.74
CA ALA A 71 -0.18 14.83 -6.45
C ALA A 71 -1.29 14.72 -5.37
N ILE A 72 -1.15 13.74 -4.49
CA ILE A 72 -2.11 13.42 -3.42
C ILE A 72 -1.49 13.42 -2.03
N ASN A 73 -0.16 13.47 -1.95
CA ASN A 73 0.61 13.45 -0.71
C ASN A 73 0.63 14.78 0.06
N GLN A 74 0.01 15.82 -0.49
CA GLN A 74 -0.14 17.12 0.16
C GLN A 74 -1.61 17.45 0.48
N LEU A 75 -2.52 16.51 0.21
CA LEU A 75 -3.95 16.72 0.45
C LEU A 75 -4.26 16.64 1.95
N ALA A 76 -5.14 17.52 2.42
CA ALA A 76 -5.77 17.32 3.72
C ALA A 76 -6.59 16.02 3.70
N TYR A 77 -6.65 15.33 4.85
CA TYR A 77 -7.39 14.07 4.97
C TYR A 77 -8.84 14.16 4.49
N THR A 78 -9.53 15.28 4.75
CA THR A 78 -10.91 15.50 4.32
C THR A 78 -11.06 15.46 2.81
N ASP A 79 -10.15 16.08 2.07
CA ASP A 79 -10.17 16.14 0.61
C ASP A 79 -9.78 14.79 0.01
N PHE A 80 -8.76 14.14 0.59
CA PHE A 80 -8.37 12.78 0.22
C PHE A 80 -9.54 11.80 0.39
N ALA A 81 -10.16 11.77 1.57
CA ALA A 81 -11.27 10.87 1.87
C ALA A 81 -12.50 11.16 1.00
N LYS A 82 -12.76 12.43 0.68
CA LYS A 82 -13.81 12.80 -0.27
C LYS A 82 -13.48 12.27 -1.68
N ALA A 83 -12.25 12.45 -2.15
CA ALA A 83 -11.82 11.97 -3.47
C ALA A 83 -11.94 10.45 -3.62
N MET A 84 -11.62 9.68 -2.57
CA MET A 84 -11.74 8.22 -2.57
C MET A 84 -13.20 7.72 -2.58
N ARG A 85 -14.12 8.47 -1.96
CA ARG A 85 -15.56 8.15 -1.94
C ARG A 85 -16.26 8.57 -3.22
N ASP A 86 -15.87 9.70 -3.78
CA ASP A 86 -16.46 10.26 -4.99
C ASP A 86 -15.85 9.67 -6.27
N ARG A 87 -16.57 9.77 -7.39
CA ARG A 87 -16.06 9.29 -8.67
C ARG A 87 -15.05 10.30 -9.20
N GLN A 88 -13.80 9.88 -9.38
CA GLN A 88 -12.79 10.66 -10.11
C GLN A 88 -12.68 10.19 -11.56
N GLN A 89 -12.43 11.12 -12.47
CA GLN A 89 -12.27 10.80 -13.88
C GLN A 89 -10.97 10.03 -14.10
N GLY A 90 -11.06 8.87 -14.76
CA GLY A 90 -9.91 8.02 -15.06
C GLY A 90 -9.42 7.16 -13.88
N MET A 91 -9.99 7.31 -12.69
CA MET A 91 -9.67 6.49 -11.52
C MET A 91 -10.67 5.32 -11.39
N PRO A 92 -10.21 4.10 -11.07
CA PRO A 92 -11.10 2.97 -10.78
C PRO A 92 -11.87 3.18 -9.47
N ARG A 93 -13.00 2.48 -9.34
CA ARG A 93 -13.75 2.41 -8.08
C ARG A 93 -13.23 1.28 -7.22
N TYR A 94 -12.74 1.62 -6.03
CA TYR A 94 -12.15 0.65 -5.11
C TYR A 94 -13.12 0.11 -4.06
N PHE A 95 -14.24 0.81 -3.78
CA PHE A 95 -15.18 0.43 -2.70
C PHE A 95 -14.46 0.20 -1.35
N LEU A 96 -13.60 1.16 -0.98
CA LEU A 96 -12.84 1.10 0.27
C LEU A 96 -13.74 1.34 1.47
N THR A 97 -13.43 0.65 2.56
CA THR A 97 -13.91 1.01 3.89
C THR A 97 -13.27 2.31 4.38
N THR A 98 -13.82 2.92 5.43
CA THR A 98 -13.21 4.13 6.03
C THR A 98 -11.80 3.84 6.57
N GLN A 99 -11.60 2.68 7.21
CA GLN A 99 -10.30 2.25 7.72
C GLN A 99 -9.23 2.12 6.63
N GLU A 100 -9.62 1.62 5.46
CA GLU A 100 -8.70 1.48 4.31
C GLU A 100 -8.34 2.85 3.71
N ILE A 101 -9.27 3.80 3.70
CA ILE A 101 -8.98 5.18 3.29
C ILE A 101 -7.96 5.81 4.25
N GLU A 102 -8.14 5.61 5.56
CA GLU A 102 -7.19 6.07 6.59
C GLU A 102 -5.82 5.41 6.42
N THR A 103 -5.80 4.12 6.10
CA THR A 103 -4.58 3.35 5.85
C THR A 103 -3.81 3.88 4.64
N LEU A 104 -4.50 4.20 3.55
CA LEU A 104 -3.87 4.83 2.38
C LEU A 104 -3.37 6.24 2.69
N TYR A 105 -4.12 7.01 3.47
CA TYR A 105 -3.66 8.32 3.92
C TYR A 105 -2.41 8.22 4.80
N PHE A 106 -2.39 7.24 5.72
CA PHE A 106 -1.21 6.92 6.52
C PHE A 106 -0.01 6.58 5.64
N TYR A 107 -0.17 5.75 4.60
CA TYR A 107 0.92 5.41 3.68
C TYR A 107 1.61 6.65 3.11
N LEU A 108 0.83 7.65 2.71
CA LEU A 108 1.32 8.89 2.08
C LEU A 108 2.04 9.84 3.06
N HIS A 109 1.74 9.77 4.36
CA HIS A 109 2.24 10.71 5.38
C HIS A 109 3.08 10.04 6.48
N LYS A 110 3.32 8.72 6.40
CA LYS A 110 4.03 7.95 7.43
C LYS A 110 5.46 8.44 7.70
N ASP A 111 6.10 9.07 6.72
CA ASP A 111 7.46 9.57 6.86
C ASP A 111 7.49 10.99 7.48
N GLU A 112 6.45 11.81 7.31
CA GLU A 112 6.32 13.10 8.01
C GLU A 112 6.22 12.90 9.53
N LYS A 113 5.63 11.79 9.97
CA LYS A 113 5.53 11.42 11.39
C LYS A 113 6.84 10.93 11.98
N LYS A 114 7.81 10.51 11.16
CA LYS A 114 9.13 10.06 11.65
C LYS A 114 10.06 11.23 11.96
N ASP A 115 9.92 12.35 11.25
CA ASP A 115 10.77 13.53 11.40
C ASP A 115 10.32 14.47 12.55
N ALA A 116 9.20 14.14 13.22
CA ALA A 116 8.66 14.89 14.36
C ALA A 116 9.09 14.35 15.74
N ASN A 117 9.97 13.35 15.79
CA ASN A 117 10.51 12.74 17.02
C ASN A 117 12.02 12.86 17.12
#